data_AF-A0A948UEJ6-F1
#
_entry.id   AF-A0A948UEJ6-F1
#
_cell.length_a   1.000
_cell.length_b   1.000
_cell.length_c   1.000
_cell.angle_alpha   90.00
_cell.angle_beta   90.00
_cell.angle_gamma   90.00
#
_symmetry.space_group_name_H-M   'P 1'
#
loop_
_entity.id
_entity.type
_entity.pdbx_description
1 polymer ?
#
loop_
_entity_poly.entity_id
_entity_poly.type
_entity_poly.pdbx_seq_one_letter_code
_entity_poly.pdbx_strand_id
1 'polypeptide(L)'
;MPSRTPQYYADIVIYENDDKKIPYIVVECKKDGISDAEFEQAVKQAIANDRVLKAPFAICVAGNTRRAIETEMWNDKEAEKYRFWHDFAQNNLFGIEINDSIARVAKMNMIIHDDGHTNVIGFDALENIEKMREKNRGFAKNCFDIIVTNPPFGANVKRSEHPYLEKFALGRKKDKKGKERALDNQKTEILFIERCIEFLKVGTGKMAIVLPDGILTNSSLQPVRDFLMERCRILAVVSLPQFAFTHFGAGVKSSLVFVRKKSESEESGRYPIFMAIAEHIGYDATGRKDAKNDLDEIYEEFKKFKGKNNL
;
A
#
# COMPACT_ATOMS: atom_id res chain seq x y z
N MET A 1 23.09 -24.30 -20.33
CA MET A 1 23.81 -23.36 -21.23
C MET A 1 25.29 -23.44 -20.91
N PRO A 2 26.21 -23.39 -21.90
CA PRO A 2 27.64 -23.51 -21.62
C PRO A 2 28.11 -22.31 -20.79
N SER A 3 29.02 -22.56 -19.85
CA SER A 3 29.66 -21.56 -18.99
C SER A 3 30.53 -20.62 -19.82
N ARG A 4 29.93 -19.60 -20.43
CA ARG A 4 30.69 -18.45 -20.90
C ARG A 4 31.00 -17.61 -19.68
N THR A 5 32.27 -17.55 -19.30
CA THR A 5 32.78 -16.42 -18.51
C THR A 5 32.37 -15.15 -19.27
N PRO A 6 31.56 -14.24 -18.69
CA PRO A 6 31.14 -13.03 -19.39
C PRO A 6 32.39 -12.27 -19.81
N GLN A 7 32.49 -11.96 -21.11
CA GLN A 7 33.57 -11.15 -21.66
C GLN A 7 33.40 -9.66 -21.32
N TYR A 8 32.27 -9.31 -20.69
CA TYR A 8 31.86 -7.95 -20.36
C TYR A 8 31.69 -7.81 -18.85
N TYR A 9 32.30 -6.76 -18.31
CA TYR A 9 32.04 -6.29 -16.95
C TYR A 9 30.59 -5.80 -16.86
N ALA A 10 29.95 -5.99 -15.70
CA ALA A 10 28.69 -5.33 -15.41
C ALA A 10 28.85 -3.81 -15.49
N ASP A 11 27.81 -3.10 -15.92
CA ASP A 11 27.86 -1.64 -16.04
C ASP A 11 27.98 -0.97 -14.67
N ILE A 12 27.25 -1.47 -13.66
CA ILE A 12 27.36 -1.01 -12.26
C ILE A 12 27.30 -2.21 -11.33
N VAL A 13 28.10 -2.18 -10.27
CA VAL A 13 27.99 -3.12 -9.15
C VAL A 13 27.82 -2.32 -7.86
N ILE A 14 26.73 -2.59 -7.13
CA ILE A 14 26.47 -2.05 -5.80
C ILE A 14 26.94 -3.08 -4.79
N TYR A 15 27.64 -2.64 -3.75
CA TYR A 15 28.20 -3.50 -2.71
C TYR A 15 27.50 -3.24 -1.37
N GLU A 16 27.41 -4.27 -0.52
CA GLU A 16 26.88 -4.13 0.85
C GLU A 16 27.80 -3.31 1.74
N ASN A 17 29.08 -3.25 1.40
CA ASN A 17 30.13 -2.63 2.21
C ASN A 17 31.00 -1.67 1.41
N ASP A 18 31.56 -0.70 2.11
CA ASP A 18 32.45 0.33 1.54
C ASP A 18 33.75 -0.25 0.96
N ASP A 19 34.17 -1.41 1.49
CA ASP A 19 35.34 -2.17 1.02
C ASP A 19 35.13 -2.84 -0.35
N LYS A 20 33.89 -2.82 -0.88
CA LYS A 20 33.52 -3.39 -2.18
C LYS A 20 33.87 -4.88 -2.33
N LYS A 21 33.69 -5.65 -1.25
CA LYS A 21 34.00 -7.09 -1.22
C LYS A 21 32.77 -7.97 -1.38
N ILE A 22 31.61 -7.46 -1.03
CA ILE A 22 30.35 -8.22 -1.05
C ILE A 22 29.42 -7.54 -2.06
N PRO A 23 29.41 -8.00 -3.33
CA PRO A 23 28.45 -7.53 -4.32
C PRO A 23 27.03 -7.78 -3.85
N TYR A 24 26.17 -6.76 -3.94
CA TYR A 24 24.77 -6.81 -3.55
C TYR A 24 23.84 -6.74 -4.76
N ILE A 25 24.15 -5.85 -5.72
CA ILE A 25 23.33 -5.67 -6.93
C ILE A 25 24.25 -5.53 -8.13
N VAL A 26 23.97 -6.30 -9.17
CA VAL A 26 24.60 -6.16 -10.49
C VAL A 26 23.66 -5.44 -11.44
N VAL A 27 24.07 -4.32 -12.03
CA VAL A 27 23.22 -3.55 -12.95
C VAL A 27 23.76 -3.62 -14.37
N GLU A 28 22.89 -3.96 -15.31
CA GLU A 28 23.09 -3.87 -16.75
C GLU A 28 22.24 -2.72 -17.31
N CYS A 29 22.86 -1.82 -18.07
CA CYS A 29 22.24 -0.63 -18.63
C CYS A 29 22.24 -0.71 -20.16
N LYS A 30 21.07 -0.50 -20.77
CA LYS A 30 20.90 -0.34 -22.22
C LYS A 30 20.34 1.03 -22.55
N LYS A 31 20.48 1.41 -23.82
CA LYS A 31 19.88 2.62 -24.38
C LYS A 31 18.35 2.57 -24.26
N ASP A 32 17.72 3.73 -24.22
CA ASP A 32 16.26 3.85 -24.28
C ASP A 32 15.72 3.38 -25.64
N GLY A 33 14.49 2.88 -25.66
CA GLY A 33 13.79 2.46 -26.89
C GLY A 33 14.29 1.17 -27.53
N ILE A 34 14.97 0.28 -26.79
CA ILE A 34 15.27 -1.08 -27.29
C ILE A 34 14.01 -1.94 -27.37
N SER A 35 14.05 -2.95 -28.23
CA SER A 35 12.96 -3.94 -28.33
C SER A 35 12.87 -4.84 -27.11
N ASP A 36 11.71 -5.46 -26.87
CA ASP A 36 11.51 -6.43 -25.79
C ASP A 36 12.50 -7.60 -25.88
N ALA A 37 12.78 -8.08 -27.11
CA ALA A 37 13.74 -9.15 -27.33
C ALA A 37 15.17 -8.75 -26.90
N GLU A 38 15.58 -7.51 -27.19
CA GLU A 38 16.86 -6.96 -26.74
C GLU A 38 16.90 -6.76 -25.22
N PHE A 39 15.78 -6.33 -24.63
CA PHE A 39 15.67 -6.19 -23.17
C PHE A 39 15.77 -7.55 -22.45
N GLU A 40 15.10 -8.58 -22.96
CA GLU A 40 15.22 -9.96 -22.45
C GLU A 40 16.65 -10.50 -22.57
N GLN A 41 17.37 -10.14 -23.63
CA GLN A 41 18.76 -10.50 -23.77
C GLN A 41 19.66 -9.77 -22.75
N ALA A 42 19.40 -8.49 -22.49
CA ALA A 42 20.10 -7.70 -21.49
C ALA A 42 19.84 -8.22 -20.06
N VAL A 43 18.61 -8.65 -19.77
CA VAL A 43 18.25 -9.34 -18.53
C VAL A 43 19.08 -10.62 -18.34
N LYS A 44 19.18 -11.46 -19.36
CA LYS A 44 20.03 -12.67 -19.31
C LYS A 44 21.50 -12.33 -19.10
N GLN A 45 21.97 -11.20 -19.65
CA GLN A 45 23.33 -10.70 -19.45
C GLN A 45 23.54 -10.26 -17.99
N ALA A 46 22.58 -9.53 -17.40
CA ALA A 46 22.62 -9.14 -15.99
C ALA A 46 22.69 -10.38 -15.07
N ILE A 47 21.87 -11.40 -15.32
CA ILE A 47 21.89 -12.68 -14.57
C ILE A 47 23.22 -13.42 -14.76
N ALA A 48 23.80 -13.40 -15.97
CA ALA A 48 25.08 -14.05 -16.22
C ALA A 48 26.24 -13.35 -15.47
N ASN A 49 26.23 -12.02 -15.43
CA ASN A 49 27.20 -11.22 -14.68
C ASN A 49 27.04 -11.44 -13.17
N ASP A 50 25.80 -11.48 -12.69
CA ASP A 50 25.45 -11.83 -11.33
C ASP A 50 26.02 -13.20 -10.91
N ARG A 51 25.82 -14.26 -11.70
CA ARG A 51 26.33 -15.60 -11.35
C ARG A 51 27.84 -15.66 -11.15
N VAL A 52 28.58 -14.75 -11.79
CA VAL A 52 30.03 -14.62 -11.59
C VAL A 52 30.35 -13.81 -10.34
N LEU A 53 29.61 -12.72 -10.10
CA LEU A 53 29.82 -11.83 -8.97
C LEU A 53 29.20 -12.33 -7.66
N LYS A 54 28.29 -13.31 -7.73
CA LYS A 54 27.50 -13.87 -6.64
C LYS A 54 26.74 -12.80 -5.86
N ALA A 55 26.15 -11.85 -6.58
CA ALA A 55 25.21 -10.93 -5.95
C ALA A 55 23.86 -11.64 -5.73
N PRO A 56 23.06 -11.20 -4.75
CA PRO A 56 21.69 -11.68 -4.58
C PRO A 56 20.73 -11.10 -5.63
N PHE A 57 21.05 -9.96 -6.24
CA PHE A 57 20.17 -9.27 -7.17
C PHE A 57 20.88 -8.83 -8.46
N ALA A 58 20.15 -8.93 -9.58
CA ALA A 58 20.53 -8.36 -10.87
C ALA A 58 19.46 -7.39 -11.38
N ILE A 59 19.84 -6.19 -11.81
CA ILE A 59 18.93 -5.20 -12.38
C ILE A 59 19.29 -4.94 -13.84
N CYS A 60 18.31 -4.96 -14.73
CA CYS A 60 18.45 -4.47 -16.10
C CYS A 60 17.68 -3.15 -16.24
N VAL A 61 18.29 -2.12 -16.82
CA VAL A 61 17.70 -0.78 -17.03
C VAL A 61 17.81 -0.40 -18.51
N ALA A 62 16.71 0.00 -19.14
CA ALA A 62 16.67 0.56 -20.49
C ALA A 62 15.71 1.75 -20.53
N GLY A 63 16.23 2.98 -20.45
CA GLY A 63 15.41 4.18 -20.32
C GLY A 63 14.50 4.14 -19.09
N ASN A 64 13.18 4.15 -19.32
CA ASN A 64 12.19 3.99 -18.27
C ASN A 64 11.87 2.52 -17.93
N THR A 65 12.30 1.54 -18.73
CA THR A 65 12.05 0.12 -18.46
C THR A 65 13.11 -0.42 -17.51
N ARG A 66 12.71 -1.13 -16.46
CA ARG A 66 13.63 -1.74 -15.49
C ARG A 66 13.11 -3.10 -15.06
N ARG A 67 14.01 -4.03 -14.80
CA ARG A 67 13.71 -5.36 -14.24
C ARG A 67 14.73 -5.69 -13.15
N ALA A 68 14.31 -6.09 -11.97
CA ALA A 68 15.22 -6.55 -10.92
C ALA A 68 14.92 -7.98 -10.53
N ILE A 69 15.95 -8.80 -10.46
CA ILE A 69 15.83 -10.23 -10.40
C ILE A 69 16.55 -10.70 -9.17
N GLU A 70 15.85 -11.40 -8.28
CA GLU A 70 16.47 -12.20 -7.24
C GLU A 70 17.02 -13.47 -7.88
N THR A 71 18.33 -13.58 -7.94
CA THR A 71 19.00 -14.49 -8.88
C THR A 71 18.98 -15.94 -8.42
N GLU A 72 18.83 -16.19 -7.13
CA GLU A 72 18.61 -17.52 -6.56
C GLU A 72 17.23 -18.10 -6.91
N MET A 73 16.22 -17.26 -7.15
CA MET A 73 14.85 -17.68 -7.45
C MET A 73 14.52 -17.74 -8.95
N TRP A 74 15.46 -17.36 -9.82
CA TRP A 74 15.20 -17.32 -11.26
C TRP A 74 15.12 -18.73 -11.88
N ASN A 75 13.92 -19.10 -12.34
CA ASN A 75 13.64 -20.34 -13.05
C ASN A 75 13.09 -20.06 -14.45
N ASP A 76 13.81 -20.48 -15.49
CA ASP A 76 13.42 -20.32 -16.90
C ASP A 76 12.04 -20.93 -17.22
N LYS A 77 11.53 -21.85 -16.38
CA LYS A 77 10.21 -22.49 -16.55
C LYS A 77 9.02 -21.68 -16.03
N GLU A 78 9.24 -20.58 -15.29
CA GLU A 78 8.16 -19.76 -14.71
C GLU A 78 8.04 -18.37 -15.35
N ALA A 79 8.72 -18.13 -16.47
CA ALA A 79 8.77 -16.82 -17.14
C ALA A 79 7.39 -16.23 -17.52
N GLU A 80 6.38 -17.06 -17.81
CA GLU A 80 5.01 -16.59 -18.10
C GLU A 80 4.27 -16.11 -16.86
N LYS A 81 4.34 -16.87 -15.76
CA LYS A 81 3.78 -16.48 -14.46
C LYS A 81 4.45 -15.20 -13.96
N TYR A 82 5.75 -15.12 -14.15
CA TYR A 82 6.55 -13.94 -13.85
C TYR A 82 6.08 -12.71 -14.65
N ARG A 83 5.94 -12.81 -15.98
CA ARG A 83 5.43 -11.70 -16.82
C ARG A 83 4.03 -11.26 -16.40
N PHE A 84 3.15 -12.20 -16.09
CA PHE A 84 1.80 -11.89 -15.65
C PHE A 84 1.79 -11.02 -14.39
N TRP A 85 2.56 -11.39 -13.36
CA TRP A 85 2.60 -10.62 -12.11
C TRP A 85 3.32 -9.28 -12.28
N HIS A 86 4.39 -9.24 -13.07
CA HIS A 86 5.06 -7.99 -13.44
C HIS A 86 4.10 -7.02 -14.14
N ASP A 87 3.42 -7.47 -15.19
CA ASP A 87 2.47 -6.64 -15.95
C ASP A 87 1.27 -6.23 -15.08
N PHE A 88 0.76 -7.12 -14.24
CA PHE A 88 -0.30 -6.81 -13.30
C PHE A 88 0.15 -5.67 -12.39
N ALA A 89 1.30 -5.81 -11.75
CA ALA A 89 1.70 -4.94 -10.69
C ALA A 89 2.15 -3.55 -11.24
N GLN A 90 2.83 -3.53 -12.39
CA GLN A 90 3.16 -2.33 -13.16
C GLN A 90 1.93 -1.47 -13.51
N ASN A 91 0.80 -2.10 -13.83
CA ASN A 91 -0.40 -1.40 -14.31
C ASN A 91 -1.47 -1.21 -13.24
N ASN A 92 -1.43 -1.97 -12.14
CA ASN A 92 -2.53 -2.01 -11.16
C ASN A 92 -2.09 -1.69 -9.72
N LEU A 93 -0.79 -1.62 -9.41
CA LEU A 93 -0.31 -1.17 -8.10
C LEU A 93 -0.06 0.34 -8.11
N PHE A 94 -0.50 1.01 -7.06
CA PHE A 94 -0.41 2.46 -6.88
C PHE A 94 -0.03 2.79 -5.44
N GLY A 95 0.81 3.81 -5.24
CA GLY A 95 1.23 4.25 -3.92
C GLY A 95 1.37 5.76 -3.84
N ILE A 96 1.09 6.32 -2.68
CA ILE A 96 1.28 7.75 -2.41
C ILE A 96 1.97 7.91 -1.07
N GLU A 97 3.05 8.67 -1.07
CA GLU A 97 3.87 8.96 0.10
C GLU A 97 4.23 10.44 0.08
N ILE A 98 4.06 11.16 1.18
CA ILE A 98 4.30 12.60 1.21
C ILE A 98 5.79 12.95 1.07
N ASN A 99 6.67 12.09 1.57
CA ASN A 99 8.10 12.29 1.53
C ASN A 99 8.72 11.70 0.24
N ASP A 100 9.22 12.55 -0.64
CA ASP A 100 9.85 12.12 -1.90
C ASP A 100 11.00 11.10 -1.72
N SER A 101 11.77 11.19 -0.63
CA SER A 101 12.84 10.23 -0.35
C SER A 101 12.29 8.86 0.04
N ILE A 102 11.26 8.81 0.88
CA ILE A 102 10.61 7.54 1.27
C ILE A 102 9.88 6.95 0.06
N ALA A 103 9.22 7.78 -0.75
CA ALA A 103 8.59 7.36 -2.00
C ALA A 103 9.61 6.72 -2.96
N ARG A 104 10.84 7.24 -3.03
CA ARG A 104 11.93 6.63 -3.81
C ARG A 104 12.38 5.28 -3.24
N VAL A 105 12.50 5.16 -1.91
CA VAL A 105 12.84 3.88 -1.27
C VAL A 105 11.74 2.85 -1.52
N ALA A 106 10.46 3.23 -1.40
CA ALA A 106 9.34 2.36 -1.73
C ALA A 106 9.37 1.90 -3.20
N LYS A 107 9.67 2.80 -4.14
CA LYS A 107 9.88 2.43 -5.56
C LYS A 107 11.02 1.45 -5.74
N MET A 108 12.14 1.66 -5.04
CA MET A 108 13.27 0.72 -5.10
C MET A 108 12.86 -0.65 -4.56
N ASN A 109 12.07 -0.70 -3.47
CA ASN A 109 11.54 -1.95 -2.94
C ASN A 109 10.64 -2.67 -3.97
N MET A 110 9.77 -1.94 -4.68
CA MET A 110 8.94 -2.50 -5.75
C MET A 110 9.78 -2.97 -6.94
N ILE A 111 10.84 -2.23 -7.30
CA ILE A 111 11.79 -2.66 -8.32
C ILE A 111 12.42 -3.99 -7.94
N ILE A 112 12.95 -4.12 -6.71
CA ILE A 112 13.63 -5.33 -6.22
C ILE A 112 12.70 -6.54 -6.23
N HIS A 113 11.43 -6.35 -5.87
CA HIS A 113 10.40 -7.40 -5.93
C HIS A 113 9.81 -7.61 -7.33
N ASP A 114 10.38 -6.96 -8.35
CA ASP A 114 10.04 -7.07 -9.76
C ASP A 114 8.56 -6.81 -10.10
N ASP A 115 7.92 -6.01 -9.25
CA ASP A 115 6.53 -5.53 -9.35
C ASP A 115 6.37 -4.49 -10.49
N GLY A 116 7.50 -4.02 -11.05
CA GLY A 116 7.50 -2.85 -11.93
C GLY A 116 7.46 -1.58 -11.08
N HIS A 117 8.20 -0.54 -11.50
CA HIS A 117 8.49 0.63 -10.66
C HIS A 117 7.33 1.64 -10.52
N THR A 118 6.08 1.20 -10.59
CA THR A 118 5.05 2.03 -11.21
C THR A 118 4.04 2.58 -10.23
N ASN A 119 3.62 3.80 -10.53
CA ASN A 119 2.57 4.57 -9.86
C ASN A 119 2.71 4.87 -8.36
N VAL A 120 3.89 4.65 -7.77
CA VAL A 120 4.22 5.32 -6.51
C VAL A 120 4.54 6.79 -6.80
N ILE A 121 3.92 7.73 -6.09
CA ILE A 121 4.20 9.16 -6.23
C ILE A 121 4.56 9.77 -4.87
N GLY A 122 5.56 10.64 -4.88
CA GLY A 122 5.84 11.52 -3.76
C GLY A 122 4.85 12.69 -3.76
N PHE A 123 3.75 12.62 -3.01
CA PHE A 123 2.71 13.65 -3.04
C PHE A 123 1.89 13.63 -1.75
N ASP A 124 1.32 14.78 -1.38
CA ASP A 124 0.41 14.86 -0.24
C ASP A 124 -0.97 14.29 -0.62
N ALA A 125 -1.30 13.14 -0.02
CA ALA A 125 -2.58 12.46 -0.22
C ALA A 125 -3.81 13.25 0.27
N LEU A 126 -3.64 14.29 1.09
CA LEU A 126 -4.73 15.20 1.50
C LEU A 126 -4.92 16.38 0.54
N GLU A 127 -4.04 16.58 -0.45
CA GLU A 127 -4.18 17.62 -1.47
C GLU A 127 -5.24 17.24 -2.54
N ASN A 128 -5.60 18.16 -3.42
CA ASN A 128 -6.63 17.95 -4.44
C ASN A 128 -6.34 16.75 -5.36
N ILE A 129 -7.35 15.89 -5.60
CA ILE A 129 -7.24 14.71 -6.46
C ILE A 129 -6.88 15.06 -7.90
N GLU A 130 -7.38 16.17 -8.46
CA GLU A 130 -7.01 16.58 -9.83
C GLU A 130 -5.52 16.93 -9.93
N LYS A 131 -4.93 17.55 -8.90
CA LYS A 131 -3.48 17.78 -8.85
C LYS A 131 -2.69 16.47 -8.73
N MET A 132 -3.20 15.50 -7.96
CA MET A 132 -2.62 14.15 -7.92
C MET A 132 -2.68 13.48 -9.29
N ARG A 133 -3.81 13.64 -9.99
CA ARG A 133 -4.07 13.08 -11.31
C ARG A 133 -3.18 13.67 -12.40
N GLU A 134 -2.82 14.95 -12.29
CA GLU A 134 -1.82 15.60 -13.14
C GLU A 134 -0.45 14.92 -12.99
N LYS A 135 -0.07 14.52 -11.77
CA LYS A 135 1.20 13.83 -11.49
C LYS A 135 1.15 12.36 -11.92
N ASN A 136 0.03 11.68 -11.69
CA ASN A 136 -0.21 10.33 -12.19
C ASN A 136 -1.71 10.11 -12.42
N ARG A 137 -2.07 9.85 -13.68
CA ARG A 137 -3.46 9.76 -14.15
C ARG A 137 -4.29 8.66 -13.48
N GLY A 138 -3.65 7.67 -12.86
CA GLY A 138 -4.33 6.60 -12.14
C GLY A 138 -4.88 7.01 -10.76
N PHE A 139 -4.46 8.15 -10.20
CA PHE A 139 -5.10 8.71 -9.01
C PHE A 139 -6.31 9.55 -9.40
N ALA A 140 -7.47 8.90 -9.56
CA ALA A 140 -8.73 9.56 -9.87
C ALA A 140 -9.83 9.17 -8.86
N LYS A 141 -10.90 9.94 -8.78
CA LYS A 141 -12.05 9.53 -7.96
C LYS A 141 -12.63 8.23 -8.49
N ASN A 142 -13.10 7.37 -7.58
CA ASN A 142 -13.80 6.13 -7.91
C ASN A 142 -13.02 5.16 -8.83
N CYS A 143 -11.70 5.06 -8.71
CA CYS A 143 -10.88 4.24 -9.62
C CYS A 143 -10.29 2.97 -8.99
N PHE A 144 -10.19 2.88 -7.66
CA PHE A 144 -9.54 1.73 -7.01
C PHE A 144 -10.52 0.64 -6.59
N ASP A 145 -10.23 -0.61 -6.96
CA ASP A 145 -10.96 -1.79 -6.50
C ASP A 145 -10.62 -2.12 -5.04
N ILE A 146 -9.34 -1.96 -4.67
CA ILE A 146 -8.83 -2.31 -3.34
C ILE A 146 -7.91 -1.19 -2.86
N ILE A 147 -8.08 -0.78 -1.60
CA ILE A 147 -7.12 0.04 -0.87
C ILE A 147 -6.71 -0.69 0.41
N VAL A 148 -5.41 -0.83 0.65
CA VAL A 148 -4.88 -1.33 1.92
C VAL A 148 -3.95 -0.27 2.46
N THR A 149 -4.18 0.20 3.69
CA THR A 149 -3.39 1.30 4.23
C THR A 149 -3.32 1.30 5.76
N ASN A 150 -2.19 1.83 6.26
CA ASN A 150 -1.97 2.16 7.66
C ASN A 150 -1.62 3.65 7.72
N PRO A 151 -2.62 4.55 7.78
CA PRO A 151 -2.37 5.99 7.79
C PRO A 151 -1.59 6.40 9.05
N PRO A 152 -0.82 7.50 9.02
CA PRO A 152 -0.12 7.98 10.20
C PRO A 152 -1.10 8.32 11.33
N PHE A 153 -0.78 7.89 12.55
CA PHE A 153 -1.63 8.10 13.72
C PHE A 153 -1.28 9.37 14.47
N GLY A 154 -2.32 10.05 14.99
CA GLY A 154 -2.17 11.05 16.04
C GLY A 154 -1.74 12.44 15.56
N ALA A 155 -1.31 12.60 14.32
CA ALA A 155 -1.01 13.91 13.74
C ALA A 155 -2.30 14.74 13.61
N ASN A 156 -2.20 16.03 13.95
CA ASN A 156 -3.31 16.98 13.85
C ASN A 156 -3.07 17.92 12.69
N VAL A 157 -4.03 18.03 11.78
CA VAL A 157 -4.07 19.09 10.78
C VAL A 157 -4.78 20.29 11.40
N LYS A 158 -4.09 21.44 11.48
CA LYS A 158 -4.72 22.69 11.89
C LYS A 158 -5.13 23.51 10.68
N ARG A 159 -6.29 24.17 10.78
CA ARG A 159 -6.79 25.07 9.72
C ARG A 159 -5.82 26.21 9.39
N SER A 160 -5.06 26.66 10.38
CA SER A 160 -4.04 27.71 10.23
C SER A 160 -2.81 27.27 9.44
N GLU A 161 -2.57 25.96 9.33
CA GLU A 161 -1.39 25.38 8.69
C GLU A 161 -1.72 24.93 7.27
N HIS A 162 -2.88 24.29 7.07
CA HIS A 162 -3.34 23.83 5.75
C HIS A 162 -4.83 24.06 5.52
N PRO A 163 -5.25 24.40 4.29
CA PRO A 163 -6.66 24.59 3.93
C PRO A 163 -7.40 23.26 3.67
N TYR A 164 -6.91 22.13 4.19
CA TYR A 164 -7.50 20.82 3.95
C TYR A 164 -8.92 20.72 4.50
N LEU A 165 -9.14 21.18 5.73
CA LEU A 165 -10.40 20.96 6.44
C LEU A 165 -11.64 21.48 5.71
N GLU A 166 -11.50 22.53 4.91
CA GLU A 166 -12.59 23.10 4.11
C GLU A 166 -13.03 22.19 2.94
N LYS A 167 -12.13 21.34 2.46
CA LYS A 167 -12.34 20.45 1.31
C LYS A 167 -12.95 19.09 1.70
N PHE A 168 -12.92 18.73 2.98
CA PHE A 168 -13.37 17.43 3.50
C PHE A 168 -14.68 17.58 4.28
N ALA A 169 -15.61 16.63 4.12
CA ALA A 169 -16.82 16.55 4.94
C ALA A 169 -16.48 16.32 6.41
N LEU A 170 -15.54 15.42 6.72
CA LEU A 170 -15.05 15.16 8.07
C LEU A 170 -14.12 16.28 8.61
N GLY A 171 -13.72 17.22 7.76
CA GLY A 171 -13.05 18.46 8.15
C GLY A 171 -14.02 19.58 8.54
N ARG A 172 -15.33 19.38 8.39
CA ARG A 172 -16.38 20.38 8.61
C ARG A 172 -17.37 19.92 9.68
N LYS A 173 -18.09 20.89 10.25
CA LYS A 173 -19.23 20.67 11.15
C LYS A 173 -20.39 21.55 10.74
N LYS A 174 -21.61 21.05 10.94
CA LYS A 174 -22.84 21.84 10.80
C LYS A 174 -23.13 22.56 12.12
N ASP A 175 -23.50 23.83 12.03
CA ASP A 175 -24.02 24.57 13.18
C ASP A 175 -25.50 24.24 13.44
N LYS A 176 -26.09 24.81 14.50
CA LYS A 176 -27.51 24.60 14.86
C LYS A 176 -28.49 25.08 13.77
N LYS A 177 -28.03 25.91 12.83
CA LYS A 177 -28.81 26.43 11.70
C LYS A 177 -28.54 25.65 10.40
N GLY A 178 -27.76 24.57 10.47
CA GLY A 178 -27.41 23.72 9.33
C GLY A 178 -26.27 24.28 8.46
N LYS A 179 -25.67 25.42 8.82
CA LYS A 179 -24.56 25.99 8.04
C LYS A 179 -23.27 25.24 8.32
N GLU A 180 -22.59 24.82 7.26
CA GLU A 180 -21.30 24.15 7.36
C GLU A 180 -20.17 25.15 7.61
N ARG A 181 -19.28 24.80 8.54
CA ARG A 181 -18.02 25.51 8.79
C ARG A 181 -16.89 24.51 9.00
N ALA A 182 -15.69 24.85 8.55
CA ALA A 182 -14.50 24.07 8.84
C ALA A 182 -14.24 23.99 10.35
N LEU A 183 -13.67 22.86 10.78
CA LEU A 183 -13.12 22.68 12.11
C LEU A 183 -11.81 23.47 12.24
N ASP A 184 -11.38 23.72 13.48
CA ASP A 184 -10.09 24.38 13.75
C ASP A 184 -8.94 23.38 13.63
N ASN A 185 -9.20 22.11 13.96
CA ASN A 185 -8.28 20.99 13.77
C ASN A 185 -9.04 19.68 13.50
N GLN A 186 -8.35 18.72 12.88
CA GLN A 186 -8.82 17.35 12.70
C GLN A 186 -7.63 16.39 12.68
N LYS A 187 -7.82 15.16 13.15
CA LYS A 187 -6.81 14.10 13.07
C LYS A 187 -6.59 13.66 11.62
N THR A 188 -5.34 13.46 11.22
CA THR A 188 -4.98 13.04 9.85
C THR A 188 -5.68 11.74 9.47
N GLU A 189 -5.70 10.76 10.37
CA GLU A 189 -6.32 9.46 10.15
C GLU A 189 -7.82 9.56 9.83
N ILE A 190 -8.52 10.57 10.36
CA ILE A 190 -9.94 10.81 10.05
C ILE A 190 -10.11 11.33 8.61
N LEU A 191 -9.22 12.23 8.16
CA LEU A 191 -9.25 12.74 6.78
C LEU A 191 -8.87 11.64 5.78
N PHE A 192 -7.96 10.74 6.15
CA PHE A 192 -7.58 9.59 5.34
C PHE A 192 -8.73 8.62 5.11
N ILE A 193 -9.63 8.42 6.08
CA ILE A 193 -10.86 7.62 5.88
C ILE A 193 -11.66 8.18 4.70
N GLU A 194 -11.94 9.49 4.72
CA GLU A 194 -12.70 10.14 3.65
C GLU A 194 -11.96 10.08 2.31
N ARG A 195 -10.64 10.37 2.30
CA ARG A 195 -9.84 10.31 1.07
C ARG A 195 -9.88 8.92 0.43
N CYS A 196 -9.68 7.87 1.21
CA CYS A 196 -9.69 6.52 0.68
C CYS A 196 -11.08 6.16 0.11
N ILE A 197 -12.15 6.57 0.79
CA ILE A 197 -13.51 6.38 0.27
C ILE A 197 -13.73 7.15 -1.04
N GLU A 198 -13.20 8.35 -1.22
CA GLU A 198 -13.28 9.08 -2.51
C GLU A 198 -12.59 8.32 -3.65
N PHE A 199 -11.49 7.63 -3.35
CA PHE A 199 -10.71 6.85 -4.29
C PHE A 199 -11.36 5.51 -4.67
N LEU A 200 -12.07 4.86 -3.75
CA LEU A 200 -12.72 3.57 -4.00
C LEU A 200 -13.80 3.65 -5.08
N LYS A 201 -13.83 2.66 -5.98
CA LYS A 201 -14.93 2.43 -6.93
C LYS A 201 -16.27 2.34 -6.20
N VAL A 202 -17.28 3.00 -6.76
CA VAL A 202 -18.65 2.99 -6.23
C VAL A 202 -19.22 1.59 -6.33
N GLY A 203 -19.86 1.11 -5.25
CA GLY A 203 -20.53 -0.20 -5.20
C GLY A 203 -19.62 -1.41 -5.05
N THR A 204 -18.38 -1.41 -5.56
CA THR A 204 -17.50 -2.60 -5.54
C THR A 204 -16.20 -2.39 -4.76
N GLY A 205 -15.70 -1.15 -4.68
CA GLY A 205 -14.41 -0.83 -4.09
C GLY A 205 -14.37 -1.19 -2.61
N LYS A 206 -13.28 -1.86 -2.19
CA LYS A 206 -13.05 -2.32 -0.82
C LYS A 206 -11.81 -1.68 -0.23
N MET A 207 -11.84 -1.43 1.08
CA MET A 207 -10.66 -0.97 1.80
C MET A 207 -10.44 -1.78 3.07
N ALA A 208 -9.18 -2.08 3.36
CA ALA A 208 -8.70 -2.47 4.68
C ALA A 208 -7.84 -1.33 5.24
N ILE A 209 -8.24 -0.76 6.36
CA ILE A 209 -7.55 0.37 6.99
C ILE A 209 -7.29 0.11 8.46
N VAL A 210 -6.07 0.39 8.92
CA VAL A 210 -5.75 0.38 10.35
C VAL A 210 -6.23 1.70 10.96
N LEU A 211 -7.04 1.63 12.02
CA LEU A 211 -7.57 2.80 12.71
C LEU A 211 -7.43 2.66 14.23
N PRO A 212 -7.13 3.76 14.96
CA PRO A 212 -7.22 3.78 16.42
C PRO A 212 -8.62 3.40 16.91
N ASP A 213 -8.69 2.58 17.96
CA ASP A 213 -9.96 2.13 18.57
C ASP A 213 -10.84 3.31 19.02
N GLY A 214 -10.22 4.44 19.37
CA GLY A 214 -10.93 5.67 19.74
C GLY A 214 -11.90 6.16 18.66
N ILE A 215 -11.60 5.97 17.38
CA ILE A 215 -12.50 6.33 16.27
C ILE A 215 -13.78 5.49 16.31
N LEU A 216 -13.64 4.21 16.68
CA LEU A 216 -14.74 3.25 16.72
C LEU A 216 -15.57 3.33 18.00
N THR A 217 -14.99 3.86 19.09
CA THR A 217 -15.57 3.79 20.44
C THR A 217 -15.98 5.13 21.05
N ASN A 218 -15.24 6.22 20.77
CA ASN A 218 -15.49 7.50 21.43
C ASN A 218 -16.80 8.14 20.94
N SER A 219 -17.63 8.61 21.87
CA SER A 219 -18.92 9.26 21.55
C SER A 219 -18.75 10.55 20.75
N SER A 220 -17.69 11.32 21.02
CA SER A 220 -17.37 12.55 20.27
C SER A 220 -17.06 12.32 18.79
N LEU A 221 -16.69 11.09 18.41
CA LEU A 221 -16.40 10.69 17.03
C LEU A 221 -17.56 9.94 16.36
N GLN A 222 -18.76 9.99 16.94
CA GLN A 222 -19.98 9.49 16.29
C GLN A 222 -20.16 10.01 14.85
N PRO A 223 -19.90 11.31 14.54
CA PRO A 223 -20.02 11.79 13.16
C PRO A 223 -19.12 11.06 12.15
N VAL A 224 -17.96 10.54 12.58
CA VAL A 224 -17.05 9.76 11.71
C VAL A 224 -17.66 8.39 11.41
N ARG A 225 -18.25 7.75 12.41
CA ARG A 225 -18.95 6.45 12.24
C ARG A 225 -20.20 6.61 11.38
N ASP A 226 -20.97 7.67 11.57
CA ASP A 226 -22.13 7.99 10.75
C ASP A 226 -21.73 8.19 9.29
N PHE A 227 -20.67 8.96 9.04
CA PHE A 227 -20.11 9.15 7.70
C PHE A 227 -19.67 7.83 7.05
N LEU A 228 -19.00 6.96 7.81
CA LEU A 228 -18.56 5.65 7.31
C LEU A 228 -19.76 4.76 6.98
N MET A 229 -20.77 4.70 7.85
CA MET A 229 -21.98 3.90 7.64
C MET A 229 -22.90 4.46 6.54
N GLU A 230 -22.89 5.77 6.31
CA GLU A 230 -23.63 6.39 5.22
C GLU A 230 -23.05 5.99 3.86
N ARG A 231 -21.71 5.94 3.74
CA ARG A 231 -21.02 5.74 2.46
C ARG A 231 -20.53 4.32 2.20
N CYS A 232 -20.40 3.50 3.23
CA CYS A 232 -19.82 2.17 3.13
C CYS A 232 -20.66 1.13 3.88
N ARG A 233 -20.55 -0.13 3.46
CA ARG A 233 -20.83 -1.28 4.32
C ARG A 233 -19.56 -1.68 5.04
N ILE A 234 -19.62 -1.80 6.36
CA ILE A 234 -18.54 -2.33 7.18
C ILE A 234 -18.60 -3.86 7.09
N LEU A 235 -17.59 -4.48 6.50
CA LEU A 235 -17.54 -5.93 6.30
C LEU A 235 -17.05 -6.63 7.57
N ALA A 236 -15.99 -6.08 8.17
CA ALA A 236 -15.37 -6.64 9.35
C ALA A 236 -14.65 -5.56 10.17
N VAL A 237 -14.59 -5.77 11.49
CA VAL A 237 -13.74 -5.04 12.43
C VAL A 237 -12.98 -6.06 13.26
N VAL A 238 -11.64 -6.05 13.16
CA VAL A 238 -10.78 -6.94 13.94
C VAL A 238 -9.94 -6.08 14.89
N SER A 239 -10.22 -6.16 16.18
CA SER A 239 -9.41 -5.50 17.22
C SER A 239 -8.05 -6.18 17.29
N LEU A 240 -6.98 -5.39 17.21
CA LEU A 240 -5.62 -5.88 17.42
C LEU A 240 -5.22 -5.74 18.90
N PRO A 241 -4.20 -6.49 19.36
CA PRO A 241 -3.67 -6.29 20.70
C PRO A 241 -2.96 -4.93 20.78
N GLN A 242 -2.95 -4.33 21.98
CA GLN A 242 -2.37 -2.99 22.17
C GLN A 242 -0.89 -2.93 21.75
N PHE A 243 -0.16 -4.05 21.85
CA PHE A 243 1.26 -4.09 21.53
C PHE A 243 1.57 -4.15 20.03
N ALA A 244 0.56 -4.29 19.16
CA ALA A 244 0.75 -4.54 17.73
C ALA A 244 1.67 -3.53 17.04
N PHE A 245 1.65 -2.27 17.47
CA PHE A 245 2.48 -1.22 16.87
C PHE A 245 3.55 -0.66 17.83
N THR A 246 3.71 -1.25 19.02
CA THR A 246 4.60 -0.73 20.07
C THR A 246 6.07 -0.76 19.63
N HIS A 247 6.52 -1.82 18.96
CA HIS A 247 7.90 -1.92 18.47
C HIS A 247 8.24 -0.88 17.38
N PHE A 248 7.21 -0.32 16.73
CA PHE A 248 7.33 0.77 15.76
C PHE A 248 7.09 2.16 16.38
N GLY A 249 7.01 2.25 17.72
CA GLY A 249 6.87 3.50 18.45
C GLY A 249 5.43 3.99 18.65
N ALA A 250 4.41 3.18 18.33
CA ALA A 250 3.00 3.54 18.51
C ALA A 250 2.30 2.63 19.53
N GLY A 251 1.92 3.20 20.70
CA GLY A 251 1.24 2.46 21.78
C GLY A 251 -0.30 2.54 21.75
N VAL A 252 -0.88 3.06 20.68
CA VAL A 252 -2.33 3.26 20.54
C VAL A 252 -2.98 1.95 20.12
N LYS A 253 -3.93 1.45 20.92
CA LYS A 253 -4.73 0.28 20.55
C LYS A 253 -5.53 0.58 19.27
N SER A 254 -5.43 -0.33 18.31
CA SER A 254 -5.91 -0.13 16.94
C SER A 254 -6.66 -1.36 16.44
N SER A 255 -7.48 -1.15 15.42
CA SER A 255 -8.30 -2.19 14.79
C SER A 255 -8.10 -2.17 13.27
N LEU A 256 -8.19 -3.34 12.65
CA LEU A 256 -8.34 -3.48 11.20
C LEU A 256 -9.81 -3.29 10.84
N VAL A 257 -10.11 -2.30 10.02
CA VAL A 257 -11.48 -2.01 9.56
C VAL A 257 -11.57 -2.29 8.08
N PHE A 258 -12.47 -3.21 7.73
CA PHE A 258 -12.73 -3.63 6.36
C PHE A 258 -14.07 -3.06 5.91
N VAL A 259 -14.07 -2.34 4.79
CA VAL A 259 -15.29 -1.71 4.26
C VAL A 259 -15.42 -1.94 2.76
N ARG A 260 -16.65 -1.89 2.26
CA ARG A 260 -16.98 -1.75 0.83
C ARG A 260 -17.75 -0.45 0.63
N LYS A 261 -17.36 0.36 -0.36
CA LYS A 261 -18.11 1.56 -0.72
C LYS A 261 -19.46 1.18 -1.31
N LYS A 262 -20.53 1.83 -0.82
CA LYS A 262 -21.91 1.60 -1.29
C LYS A 262 -22.10 2.11 -2.71
N SER A 263 -23.09 1.58 -3.42
CA SER A 263 -23.66 2.25 -4.59
C SER A 263 -24.66 3.33 -4.18
N GLU A 264 -24.98 4.24 -5.08
CA GLU A 264 -25.95 5.31 -4.82
C GLU A 264 -27.36 4.77 -4.54
N SER A 265 -27.71 3.62 -5.13
CA SER A 265 -28.99 2.94 -4.97
C SER A 265 -29.09 2.08 -3.71
N GLU A 266 -28.02 1.99 -2.92
CA GLU A 266 -27.95 1.05 -1.82
C GLU A 266 -28.48 1.67 -0.52
N GLU A 267 -29.55 1.11 0.02
CA GLU A 267 -30.15 1.62 1.24
C GLU A 267 -29.26 1.42 2.48
N SER A 268 -29.32 2.41 3.36
CA SER A 268 -28.75 2.33 4.71
C SER A 268 -29.66 1.51 5.61
N GLY A 269 -29.57 0.18 5.50
CA GLY A 269 -30.27 -0.77 6.34
C GLY A 269 -29.40 -1.34 7.47
N ARG A 270 -30.02 -2.17 8.33
CA ARG A 270 -29.27 -3.04 9.25
C ARG A 270 -28.67 -4.20 8.47
N TYR A 271 -27.41 -4.49 8.72
CA TYR A 271 -26.69 -5.63 8.15
C TYR A 271 -25.72 -6.18 9.19
N PRO A 272 -25.37 -7.47 9.12
CA PRO A 272 -24.42 -8.05 10.05
C PRO A 272 -23.01 -7.56 9.75
N ILE A 273 -22.24 -7.30 10.81
CA ILE A 273 -20.82 -6.92 10.73
C ILE A 273 -20.03 -8.01 11.44
N PHE A 274 -18.98 -8.52 10.80
CA PHE A 274 -18.07 -9.46 11.46
C PHE A 274 -17.21 -8.72 12.47
N MET A 275 -17.15 -9.20 13.70
CA MET A 275 -16.30 -8.62 14.75
C MET A 275 -15.44 -9.71 15.36
N ALA A 276 -14.16 -9.43 15.53
CA ALA A 276 -13.21 -10.32 16.18
C ALA A 276 -12.19 -9.53 17.01
N ILE A 277 -11.56 -10.21 17.95
CA ILE A 277 -10.45 -9.70 18.76
C ILE A 277 -9.30 -10.67 18.56
N ALA A 278 -8.17 -10.19 18.08
CA ALA A 278 -6.92 -10.93 18.06
C ALA A 278 -6.13 -10.59 19.34
N GLU A 279 -5.72 -11.61 20.07
CA GLU A 279 -4.82 -11.48 21.22
C GLU A 279 -3.37 -11.74 20.78
N HIS A 280 -3.19 -12.67 19.85
CA HIS A 280 -1.91 -13.05 19.26
C HIS A 280 -1.89 -12.76 17.76
N ILE A 281 -0.83 -12.12 17.28
CA ILE A 281 -0.69 -11.69 15.87
C ILE A 281 0.62 -12.19 15.23
N GLY A 282 1.20 -13.26 15.76
CA GLY A 282 2.44 -13.85 15.28
C GLY A 282 3.73 -13.16 15.74
N TYR A 283 3.62 -12.11 16.57
CA TYR A 283 4.75 -11.50 17.26
C TYR A 283 4.35 -10.87 18.60
N ASP A 284 5.32 -10.67 19.50
CA ASP A 284 5.14 -10.03 20.80
C ASP A 284 5.43 -8.52 20.77
N ALA A 285 5.28 -7.85 21.92
CA ALA A 285 5.53 -6.41 22.06
C ALA A 285 6.98 -5.98 21.72
N THR A 286 7.94 -6.92 21.70
CA THR A 286 9.34 -6.68 21.36
C THR A 286 9.65 -6.94 19.88
N GLY A 287 8.65 -7.37 19.09
CA GLY A 287 8.79 -7.73 17.69
C GLY A 287 9.33 -9.14 17.46
N ARG A 288 9.43 -9.98 18.50
CA ARG A 288 9.87 -11.37 18.36
C ARG A 288 8.71 -12.23 17.90
N LYS A 289 8.98 -13.22 17.05
CA LYS A 289 7.96 -14.16 16.57
C LYS A 289 7.27 -14.88 17.73
N ASP A 290 5.95 -14.87 17.71
CA ASP A 290 5.08 -15.69 18.54
C ASP A 290 4.60 -16.88 17.70
N ALA A 291 4.56 -18.07 18.29
CA ALA A 291 4.03 -19.25 17.63
C ALA A 291 2.50 -19.19 17.45
N LYS A 292 1.82 -18.34 18.22
CA LYS A 292 0.39 -18.11 18.12
C LYS A 292 0.06 -16.97 17.16
N ASN A 293 -0.95 -17.17 16.33
CA ASN A 293 -1.49 -16.17 15.44
C ASN A 293 -3.00 -16.39 15.25
N ASP A 294 -3.79 -15.55 15.91
CA ASP A 294 -5.26 -15.67 15.86
C ASP A 294 -5.81 -15.20 14.51
N LEU A 295 -5.02 -14.44 13.73
CA LEU A 295 -5.47 -13.86 12.46
C LEU A 295 -5.87 -14.93 11.43
N ASP A 296 -5.22 -16.10 11.46
CA ASP A 296 -5.54 -17.21 10.55
C ASP A 296 -6.91 -17.82 10.88
N GLU A 297 -7.18 -18.08 12.17
CA GLU A 297 -8.49 -18.57 12.63
C GLU A 297 -9.60 -17.54 12.38
N ILE A 298 -9.33 -16.27 12.69
CA ILE A 298 -10.25 -15.16 12.43
C ILE A 298 -10.59 -15.06 10.93
N TYR A 299 -9.62 -15.29 10.05
CA TYR A 299 -9.86 -15.32 8.61
C TYR A 299 -10.76 -16.48 8.17
N GLU A 300 -10.57 -17.68 8.75
CA GLU A 300 -11.45 -18.83 8.48
C GLU A 300 -12.89 -18.56 8.94
N GLU A 301 -13.08 -17.99 10.13
CA GLU A 301 -14.40 -17.60 10.62
C GLU A 301 -15.03 -16.48 9.78
N PHE A 302 -14.23 -15.51 9.32
CA PHE A 302 -14.70 -14.49 8.39
C PHE A 302 -15.18 -15.09 7.07
N LYS A 303 -14.49 -16.11 6.51
CA LYS A 303 -14.94 -16.80 5.30
C LYS A 303 -16.30 -17.48 5.49
N LYS A 304 -16.50 -18.16 6.64
CA LYS A 304 -17.79 -18.77 6.99
C LYS A 304 -18.88 -17.71 7.12
N PHE A 305 -18.58 -16.60 7.78
CA PHE A 305 -19.49 -15.47 7.91
C PHE A 305 -19.86 -14.86 6.55
N LYS A 306 -18.88 -14.62 5.68
CA LYS A 306 -19.08 -14.09 4.33
C LYS A 306 -20.00 -14.98 3.50
N GLY A 307 -19.76 -16.30 3.52
CA GLY A 307 -20.58 -17.28 2.80
C GLY A 307 -22.03 -17.35 3.29
N LYS A 308 -22.29 -17.17 4.59
CA LYS A 308 -23.65 -17.13 5.15
C LYS A 308 -24.43 -15.86 4.82
N ASN A 309 -23.74 -14.74 4.60
CA ASN A 309 -24.35 -13.42 4.47
C ASN A 309 -24.25 -12.82 3.05
N ASN A 310 -23.78 -13.60 2.06
CA ASN A 310 -23.61 -13.16 0.65
C ASN A 310 -22.89 -11.80 0.51
N LEU A 311 -21.78 -11.64 1.25
CA LEU A 311 -20.93 -10.43 1.25
C LEU A 311 -19.81 -10.46 0.19
#